data_AF-B0WLE9-F1
#
_entry.id   AF-B0WLE9-F1
#
_cell.length_a   1.000
_cell.length_b   1.000
_cell.length_c   1.000
_cell.angle_alpha   90.00
_cell.angle_beta   90.00
_cell.angle_gamma   90.00
#
_symmetry.space_group_name_H-M   'P 1'
#
loop_
_entity.id
_entity.type
_entity.pdbx_description
1 polymer ?
#
loop_
_entity_poly.entity_id
_entity_poly.type
_entity_poly.pdbx_seq_one_letter_code
_entity_poly.pdbx_strand_id
1 'polypeptide(L)'
;MKVLALCFVIAAVGVAAVPQYYQPQWQQQQWEQQQWQQQMQWPQQQQQQMSPDGYRIVPGVVDTRCPRMDDPINPTHLPVNGDCRKFMKCYGGRAYEHECPAGLEFGIQVNRCDYPELARCSFNYGW
;
A
#
# COMPACT_ATOMS: atom_id res chain seq x y z
N MET A 1 -57.11 -23.57 36.68
CA MET A 1 -57.46 -24.72 37.54
C MET A 1 -56.18 -25.51 37.77
N LYS A 2 -55.75 -25.61 39.03
CA LYS A 2 -54.50 -26.22 39.49
C LYS A 2 -54.69 -27.74 39.65
N VAL A 3 -53.70 -28.54 39.27
CA VAL A 3 -53.38 -29.79 39.99
C VAL A 3 -51.85 -29.87 40.14
N LEU A 4 -51.40 -29.73 41.40
CA LEU A 4 -50.06 -30.01 41.95
C LEU A 4 -49.88 -31.54 42.04
N ALA A 5 -48.73 -32.22 42.09
CA ALA A 5 -47.41 -32.01 42.72
C ALA A 5 -46.44 -33.08 42.11
N LEU A 6 -45.17 -32.81 41.74
CA LEU A 6 -43.93 -32.85 42.58
C LEU A 6 -43.76 -34.18 43.37
N CYS A 7 -42.70 -35.02 43.29
CA CYS A 7 -41.28 -34.84 42.99
C CYS A 7 -40.52 -36.18 42.68
N PHE A 8 -39.25 -36.04 42.28
CA PHE A 8 -38.09 -36.98 42.29
C PHE A 8 -38.04 -38.02 41.16
N VAL A 9 -37.00 -38.13 40.32
CA VAL A 9 -35.56 -38.21 40.66
C VAL A 9 -34.70 -37.52 39.58
N ILE A 10 -33.67 -36.80 40.01
CA ILE A 10 -32.60 -36.28 39.15
C ILE A 10 -31.71 -37.45 38.72
N ALA A 11 -31.59 -37.69 37.41
CA ALA A 11 -30.44 -38.40 36.85
C ALA A 11 -30.00 -37.66 35.58
N ALA A 12 -28.95 -36.87 35.72
CA ALA A 12 -28.24 -36.27 34.59
C ALA A 12 -27.39 -37.34 33.89
N VAL A 13 -27.62 -37.61 32.60
CA VAL A 13 -26.57 -37.64 31.54
C VAL A 13 -27.25 -37.57 30.15
N GLY A 14 -26.77 -36.70 29.26
CA GLY A 14 -26.72 -36.98 27.81
C GLY A 14 -27.78 -36.33 26.91
N VAL A 15 -27.31 -35.50 25.98
CA VAL A 15 -28.06 -34.62 25.07
C VAL A 15 -28.66 -35.29 23.82
N ALA A 16 -29.87 -34.82 23.48
CA ALA A 16 -30.47 -34.54 22.16
C ALA A 16 -30.10 -35.36 20.91
N ALA A 17 -31.10 -36.00 20.29
CA ALA A 17 -31.05 -36.51 18.92
C ALA A 17 -32.12 -35.80 18.06
N VAL A 18 -31.69 -34.90 17.16
CA VAL A 18 -32.43 -34.49 15.95
C VAL A 18 -31.41 -34.31 14.82
N PRO A 19 -31.82 -34.49 13.56
CA PRO A 19 -31.30 -35.45 12.60
C PRO A 19 -30.04 -34.95 11.90
N GLN A 20 -29.24 -35.85 11.32
CA GLN A 20 -28.13 -35.48 10.44
C GLN A 20 -28.67 -34.76 9.20
N TYR A 21 -28.65 -33.44 9.29
CA TYR A 21 -28.88 -32.45 8.25
C TYR A 21 -27.88 -32.69 7.11
N TYR A 22 -28.32 -33.34 6.03
CA TYR A 22 -27.51 -33.46 4.81
C TYR A 22 -27.42 -32.06 4.20
N GLN A 23 -26.29 -31.39 4.45
CA GLN A 23 -26.05 -30.01 4.03
C GLN A 23 -25.76 -30.01 2.51
N PRO A 24 -26.60 -29.39 1.66
CA PRO A 24 -26.40 -29.43 0.21
C PRO A 24 -25.05 -28.87 -0.27
N GLN A 25 -24.51 -29.44 -1.35
CA GLN A 25 -23.20 -29.08 -1.93
C GLN A 25 -23.15 -27.64 -2.51
N TRP A 26 -24.27 -26.96 -2.70
CA TRP A 26 -24.29 -25.53 -3.09
C TRP A 26 -23.95 -24.62 -1.91
N GLN A 27 -24.33 -25.06 -0.71
CA GLN A 27 -23.97 -24.42 0.54
C GLN A 27 -22.44 -24.45 0.64
N GLN A 28 -21.83 -25.65 0.52
CA GLN A 28 -20.53 -25.91 -0.13
C GLN A 28 -19.75 -24.79 -0.85
N GLN A 29 -20.31 -24.46 -2.02
CA GLN A 29 -19.77 -23.54 -3.01
C GLN A 29 -19.99 -22.08 -2.62
N GLN A 30 -20.99 -21.78 -1.79
CA GLN A 30 -21.28 -20.41 -1.35
C GLN A 30 -20.17 -19.86 -0.43
N TRP A 31 -19.62 -20.66 0.50
CA TRP A 31 -18.52 -20.20 1.35
C TRP A 31 -17.18 -20.15 0.62
N GLU A 32 -16.93 -21.04 -0.33
CA GLU A 32 -15.75 -20.94 -1.20
C GLU A 32 -15.82 -19.65 -2.04
N GLN A 33 -16.96 -19.34 -2.66
CA GLN A 33 -17.16 -18.08 -3.40
C GLN A 33 -17.00 -16.83 -2.51
N GLN A 34 -17.47 -16.86 -1.26
CA GLN A 34 -17.26 -15.77 -0.31
C GLN A 34 -15.79 -15.61 0.12
N GLN A 35 -15.04 -16.70 0.23
CA GLN A 35 -13.60 -16.67 0.50
C GLN A 35 -12.82 -16.07 -0.69
N TRP A 36 -13.20 -16.37 -1.93
CA TRP A 36 -12.62 -15.75 -3.14
C TRP A 36 -13.00 -14.27 -3.29
N GLN A 37 -14.23 -13.87 -2.95
CA GLN A 37 -14.62 -12.45 -2.95
C GLN A 37 -13.82 -11.62 -1.93
N GLN A 38 -13.51 -12.21 -0.76
CA GLN A 38 -12.65 -11.56 0.23
C GLN A 38 -11.17 -11.54 -0.16
N GLN A 39 -10.69 -12.51 -0.96
CA GLN A 39 -9.36 -12.45 -1.57
C GLN A 39 -9.24 -11.37 -2.66
N MET A 40 -10.35 -11.02 -3.32
CA MET A 40 -10.41 -9.95 -4.34
C MET A 40 -10.49 -8.54 -3.75
N GLN A 41 -10.71 -8.38 -2.43
CA GLN A 41 -10.41 -7.13 -1.72
C GLN A 41 -8.98 -7.13 -1.17
N TRP A 42 -8.02 -7.68 -1.92
CA TRP A 42 -6.64 -7.24 -1.74
C TRP A 42 -6.70 -5.71 -1.79
N PRO A 43 -6.39 -4.99 -0.69
CA PRO A 43 -6.28 -3.55 -0.81
C PRO A 43 -5.23 -3.38 -1.90
N GLN A 44 -5.49 -2.58 -2.94
CA GLN A 44 -4.48 -2.33 -3.96
C GLN A 44 -3.25 -1.75 -3.27
N GLN A 45 -2.33 -2.63 -2.85
CA GLN A 45 -1.09 -2.26 -2.19
C GLN A 45 -0.10 -1.84 -3.27
N GLN A 46 -0.45 -0.77 -3.99
CA GLN A 46 0.49 0.34 -4.13
C GLN A 46 0.60 1.10 -2.79
N GLN A 47 0.37 0.43 -1.66
CA GLN A 47 0.57 0.95 -0.34
C GLN A 47 2.05 1.23 -0.27
N GLN A 48 2.35 2.48 0.01
CA GLN A 48 3.55 2.94 0.69
C GLN A 48 4.01 1.80 1.61
N GLN A 49 4.97 0.99 1.15
CA GLN A 49 5.51 -0.09 1.97
C GLN A 49 6.34 0.64 3.02
N MET A 50 5.70 0.98 4.13
CA MET A 50 6.39 1.54 5.27
C MET A 50 7.21 0.41 5.86
N SER A 51 8.50 0.66 6.02
CA SER A 51 9.36 -0.26 6.75
C SER A 51 8.99 -0.28 8.25
N PRO A 52 9.36 -1.32 9.02
CA PRO A 52 9.05 -1.42 10.44
C PRO A 52 9.46 -0.21 11.32
N ASP A 53 10.43 0.58 10.87
CA ASP A 53 10.92 1.81 11.48
C ASP A 53 10.25 3.09 10.92
N GLY A 54 9.23 2.93 10.08
CA GLY A 54 8.36 4.02 9.64
C GLY A 54 8.85 4.81 8.42
N TYR A 55 9.94 4.40 7.75
CA TYR A 55 10.31 5.02 6.48
C TYR A 55 9.42 4.54 5.34
N ARG A 56 9.05 5.48 4.45
CA ARG A 56 8.37 5.17 3.19
C ARG A 56 9.37 4.58 2.21
N ILE A 57 9.20 3.32 1.81
CA ILE A 57 9.94 2.74 0.69
C ILE A 57 9.44 3.40 -0.60
N VAL A 58 10.32 4.16 -1.26
CA VAL A 58 10.04 4.71 -2.59
C VAL A 58 10.55 3.71 -3.62
N PRO A 59 9.65 3.04 -4.38
CA PRO A 59 10.10 2.12 -5.41
C PRO A 59 10.76 2.90 -6.55
N GLY A 60 11.90 2.40 -7.02
CA GLY A 60 12.55 2.96 -8.22
C GLY A 60 11.81 2.53 -9.47
N VAL A 61 11.47 3.47 -10.36
CA VAL A 61 10.81 3.21 -11.65
C VAL A 61 11.88 3.07 -12.74
N VAL A 62 11.76 2.08 -13.62
CA VAL A 62 12.68 1.95 -14.76
C VAL A 62 12.46 3.14 -15.70
N ASP A 63 13.51 3.92 -15.98
CA ASP A 63 13.45 5.10 -16.82
C ASP A 63 14.62 5.09 -17.80
N THR A 64 14.34 5.29 -19.09
CA THR A 64 15.35 5.28 -20.16
C THR A 64 16.32 6.46 -20.09
N ARG A 65 15.96 7.52 -19.36
CA ARG A 65 16.83 8.68 -19.11
C ARG A 65 17.86 8.38 -18.01
N CYS A 66 17.67 7.32 -17.23
CA CYS A 66 18.64 6.89 -16.24
C CYS A 66 19.72 5.99 -16.88
N PRO A 67 21.02 6.26 -16.62
CA PRO A 67 22.09 5.39 -17.10
C PRO A 67 22.05 4.03 -16.39
N ARG A 68 22.49 2.97 -17.09
CA ARG A 68 22.62 1.64 -16.48
C ARG A 68 23.80 1.54 -15.51
N MET A 69 24.86 2.31 -15.74
CA MET A 69 25.99 2.45 -14.85
C MET A 69 26.07 3.89 -14.34
N ASP A 70 26.11 4.04 -13.02
CA ASP A 70 26.10 5.34 -12.36
C ASP A 70 27.52 5.94 -12.30
N ASP A 71 27.63 7.25 -12.47
CA ASP A 71 28.85 8.02 -12.25
C ASP A 71 28.85 8.59 -10.80
N PRO A 72 29.79 8.19 -9.93
CA PRO A 72 29.88 8.70 -8.57
C PRO A 72 30.15 10.20 -8.45
N ILE A 73 30.77 10.80 -9.48
CA ILE A 73 31.15 12.22 -9.51
C ILE A 73 29.99 13.05 -10.08
N ASN A 74 29.28 12.52 -11.08
CA ASN A 74 28.21 13.21 -11.78
C ASN A 74 26.88 12.45 -11.72
N PRO A 75 26.16 12.50 -10.58
CA PRO A 75 24.88 11.81 -10.45
C PRO A 75 23.84 12.38 -11.41
N THR A 76 23.09 11.49 -12.03
CA THR A 76 21.96 11.86 -12.89
C THR A 76 20.71 12.09 -12.05
N HIS A 77 20.15 13.29 -12.11
CA HIS A 77 18.85 13.62 -11.54
C HIS A 77 17.89 14.06 -12.63
N LEU A 78 16.62 13.74 -12.46
CA LEU A 78 15.54 14.07 -13.38
C LEU A 78 14.50 14.95 -12.67
N PRO A 79 13.94 15.97 -13.34
CA PRO A 79 12.85 16.76 -12.77
C PRO A 79 11.56 15.93 -12.69
N VAL A 80 10.74 16.23 -11.68
CA VAL A 80 9.34 15.78 -11.63
C VAL A 80 8.46 16.87 -12.23
N ASN A 81 7.71 16.51 -13.27
CA ASN A 81 6.81 17.47 -13.92
C ASN A 81 5.63 17.78 -13.01
N GLY A 82 5.34 19.07 -12.82
CA GLY A 82 4.21 19.54 -12.02
C GLY A 82 4.46 19.61 -10.51
N ASP A 83 5.60 19.12 -10.01
CA ASP A 83 5.97 19.25 -8.61
C ASP A 83 7.45 19.62 -8.47
N CYS A 84 7.72 20.92 -8.34
CA CYS A 84 9.07 21.46 -8.20
C CYS A 84 9.75 21.09 -6.88
N ARG A 85 8.98 20.61 -5.89
CA ARG A 85 9.54 20.13 -4.62
C ARG A 85 10.06 18.70 -4.72
N LYS A 86 9.94 18.06 -5.89
CA LYS A 86 10.37 16.68 -6.10
C LYS A 86 11.32 16.56 -7.27
N PHE A 87 12.19 15.57 -7.17
CA PHE A 87 13.07 15.16 -8.25
C PHE A 87 13.27 13.66 -8.18
N MET A 88 13.83 13.08 -9.24
CA MET A 88 14.21 11.68 -9.24
C MET A 88 15.72 11.54 -9.30
N LYS A 89 16.28 10.66 -8.49
CA LYS A 89 17.69 10.27 -8.55
C LYS A 89 17.82 8.93 -9.25
N CYS A 90 18.72 8.86 -10.23
CA CYS A 90 18.98 7.63 -10.93
C CYS A 90 19.94 6.74 -10.15
N TYR A 91 19.65 5.44 -10.16
CA TYR A 91 20.56 4.38 -9.71
C TYR A 91 20.29 3.12 -10.54
N GLY A 92 21.32 2.59 -11.21
CA GLY A 92 21.23 1.33 -11.96
C GLY A 92 20.09 1.27 -12.99
N GLY A 93 19.84 2.35 -13.74
CA GLY A 93 18.76 2.44 -14.73
C GLY A 93 17.35 2.66 -14.17
N ARG A 94 17.24 2.98 -12.87
CA ARG A 94 15.97 3.28 -12.20
C ARG A 94 15.98 4.66 -11.58
N ALA A 95 14.84 5.35 -11.65
CA ALA A 95 14.60 6.66 -11.09
C ALA A 95 13.86 6.52 -9.74
N TYR A 96 14.44 7.05 -8.68
CA TYR A 96 13.88 7.04 -7.33
C TYR A 96 13.42 8.46 -6.96
N GLU A 97 12.14 8.63 -6.62
CA GLU A 97 11.62 9.94 -6.25
C GLU A 97 12.13 10.39 -4.87
N HIS A 98 12.56 11.64 -4.81
CA HIS A 98 12.99 12.33 -3.61
C HIS A 98 12.24 13.65 -3.48
N GLU A 99 11.95 14.02 -2.24
CA GLU A 99 11.38 15.33 -1.91
C GLU A 99 12.49 16.26 -1.42
N CYS A 100 12.48 17.49 -1.91
CA CYS A 100 13.33 18.55 -1.42
C CYS A 100 12.91 18.97 0.00
N PRO A 101 13.85 19.49 0.81
CA PRO A 101 13.50 20.14 2.07
C PRO A 101 12.43 21.22 1.89
N ALA A 102 11.69 21.50 2.95
CA ALA A 102 10.60 22.47 2.92
C ALA A 102 11.10 23.84 2.42
N GLY A 103 10.38 24.41 1.44
CA GLY A 103 10.70 25.71 0.84
C GLY A 103 11.76 25.67 -0.28
N LEU A 104 12.32 24.51 -0.60
CA LEU A 104 13.28 24.35 -1.70
C LEU A 104 12.65 23.69 -2.92
N GLU A 105 13.22 23.99 -4.08
CA GLU A 105 12.84 23.43 -5.38
C GLU A 105 14.03 22.76 -6.04
N PHE A 106 13.77 21.71 -6.81
CA PHE A 106 14.82 21.09 -7.62
C PHE A 106 15.09 21.93 -8.87
N GLY A 107 16.32 22.43 -8.98
CA GLY A 107 16.78 23.15 -10.17
C GLY A 107 17.61 22.25 -11.07
N ILE A 108 17.16 22.01 -12.31
CA ILE A 108 17.88 21.19 -13.30
C ILE A 108 19.27 21.77 -13.60
N GLN A 109 19.41 23.09 -13.66
CA GLN A 109 20.67 23.76 -13.97
C GLN A 109 21.71 23.62 -12.86
N VAL A 110 21.29 23.68 -11.59
CA VAL A 110 22.16 23.53 -10.41
C VAL A 110 22.28 22.08 -9.93
N ASN A 111 21.46 21.19 -10.51
CA ASN A 111 21.37 19.76 -10.25
C ASN A 111 21.18 19.40 -8.76
N ARG A 112 20.41 20.21 -8.03
CA ARG A 112 20.13 20.06 -6.59
C ARG A 112 18.87 20.81 -6.16
N CYS A 113 18.40 20.53 -4.96
CA CYS A 113 17.40 21.36 -4.29
C CYS A 113 18.04 22.68 -3.87
N ASP A 114 17.43 23.79 -4.25
CA ASP A 114 17.89 25.15 -3.94
C ASP A 114 16.68 26.07 -3.78
N TYR A 115 16.90 27.33 -3.40
CA TYR A 115 15.81 28.29 -3.28
C TYR A 115 15.16 28.57 -4.66
N PRO A 116 13.85 28.88 -4.72
CA PRO A 116 13.14 29.09 -5.98
C PRO A 116 13.82 30.08 -6.93
N GLU A 117 14.40 31.16 -6.41
CA GLU A 117 15.13 32.17 -7.19
C GLU A 117 16.31 31.60 -7.99
N LEU A 118 16.95 30.55 -7.47
CA LEU A 118 18.10 29.89 -8.10
C LEU A 118 17.71 28.61 -8.84
N ALA A 119 16.81 27.81 -8.26
CA ALA A 119 16.31 26.57 -8.86
C ALA A 119 15.51 26.84 -10.13
N ARG A 120 14.76 27.96 -10.15
CA ARG A 120 13.94 28.44 -11.26
C ARG A 120 12.90 27.45 -11.78
N CYS A 121 12.52 26.45 -11.00
CA CYS A 121 11.55 25.44 -11.43
C CYS A 121 10.16 26.07 -11.58
N SER A 122 9.61 26.68 -10.53
CA SER A 122 8.26 27.27 -10.57
C SER A 122 8.14 28.41 -11.59
N PHE A 123 9.19 29.22 -11.76
CA PHE A 123 9.21 30.31 -12.74
C PHE A 123 9.18 29.83 -14.20
N ASN A 124 9.77 28.67 -14.50
CA ASN A 124 9.75 28.10 -15.85
C ASN A 124 8.37 27.55 -16.23
N TYR A 125 7.52 27.22 -15.25
CA TYR A 125 6.17 26.69 -15.47
C TYR A 125 5.05 27.74 -15.29
N GLY A 126 5.38 29.01 -15.02
CA GLY A 126 4.46 30.15 -15.14
C GLY A 126 3.35 30.24 -14.09
N TRP A 127 3.64 29.93 -12.83
CA TRP A 127 2.73 30.15 -11.69
C TRP A 127 2.68 31.61 -11.24
#